data_AF-A0A2N1GP46-F1
#
_entry.id   AF-A0A2N1GP46-F1
#
_cell.length_a   1.000
_cell.length_b   1.000
_cell.length_c   1.000
_cell.angle_alpha   90.00
_cell.angle_beta   90.00
_cell.angle_gamma   90.00
#
_symmetry.space_group_name_H-M   'P 1'
#
loop_
_entity.id
_entity.type
_entity.pdbx_description
1 polymer ?
#
loop_
_entity_poly.entity_id
_entity_poly.type
_entity_poly.pdbx_seq_one_letter_code
_entity_poly.pdbx_strand_id
1 'polypeptide(L)' 'MSVIDCDYLPTEKVKIPAELALLIIRKASAMAATFEEQALDQLTKDARRALRQGADPRKVIREMRL' A
#
# COMPACT_ATOMS: atom_id res chain seq x y z
N MET A 1 -25.08 24.83 -22.51
CA MET A 1 -24.38 23.92 -21.56
C MET A 1 -25.12 24.01 -20.23
N SER A 2 -25.82 22.96 -19.83
CA SER A 2 -26.50 22.93 -18.52
C SER A 2 -25.47 22.59 -17.45
N VAL A 3 -25.28 23.49 -16.49
CA VAL A 3 -24.51 23.21 -15.28
C VAL A 3 -25.30 22.17 -14.49
N ILE A 4 -24.69 21.02 -14.21
CA ILE A 4 -25.30 20.00 -13.35
C ILE A 4 -25.29 20.58 -11.94
N ASP A 5 -26.47 20.82 -11.37
CA ASP A 5 -26.61 21.33 -10.02
C ASP A 5 -26.42 20.18 -9.02
N CYS A 6 -25.32 20.24 -8.28
CA CYS A 6 -24.84 19.15 -7.43
C CYS A 6 -25.34 19.27 -5.98
N ASP A 7 -26.56 19.78 -5.78
CA ASP A 7 -27.17 20.05 -4.46
C ASP A 7 -27.38 18.81 -3.59
N TYR A 8 -27.21 17.62 -4.16
CA TYR A 8 -27.26 16.33 -3.46
C TYR A 8 -25.90 15.89 -2.89
N LEU A 9 -24.81 16.59 -3.23
CA LEU A 9 -23.50 16.30 -2.65
C LEU A 9 -23.38 17.07 -1.32
N PRO A 10 -23.03 16.40 -0.20
CA PRO A 10 -22.79 17.10 1.05
C PRO A 10 -21.64 18.09 0.87
N THR A 11 -21.94 19.38 1.02
CA THR A 11 -20.99 20.48 0.84
C THR A 11 -20.18 20.78 2.10
N GLU A 12 -20.62 20.27 3.26
CA GLU A 12 -19.92 20.45 4.52
C GLU A 12 -18.67 19.57 4.58
N LYS A 13 -17.51 20.23 4.68
CA LYS A 13 -16.25 19.57 4.97
C LYS A 13 -16.27 19.11 6.43
N VAL A 14 -16.44 17.80 6.64
CA VAL A 14 -16.31 17.18 7.96
C VAL A 14 -14.90 17.44 8.48
N LYS A 15 -14.80 18.20 9.58
CA LYS A 15 -13.52 18.44 10.25
C LYS A 15 -13.10 17.16 10.98
N ILE A 16 -11.93 16.63 10.65
CA ILE A 16 -11.35 15.50 11.37
C ILE A 16 -10.75 16.05 12.67
N PRO A 17 -11.17 15.59 13.86
CA PRO A 17 -10.55 15.99 15.12
C PRO A 17 -9.07 15.62 15.13
N ALA A 18 -8.22 16.47 15.72
CA ALA A 18 -6.76 16.27 15.73
C ALA A 18 -6.36 14.93 16.37
N GLU A 19 -7.03 14.53 17.44
CA GLU A 19 -6.80 13.25 18.12
C GLU A 19 -7.09 12.05 17.19
N LEU A 20 -8.17 12.13 16.41
CA LEU A 20 -8.53 11.08 15.44
C LEU A 20 -7.50 11.01 14.31
N ALA A 21 -7.05 12.16 13.78
CA ALA A 21 -6.01 12.20 12.76
C ALA A 21 -4.71 11.53 13.25
N LEU A 22 -4.33 11.78 14.50
CA LEU A 22 -3.15 11.17 15.12
C LEU A 22 -3.31 9.65 15.29
N LEU A 23 -4.49 9.17 15.67
CA LEU A 23 -4.78 7.72 15.72
C LEU A 23 -4.73 7.06 14.35
N ILE A 24 -5.24 7.73 13.30
CA ILE A 24 -5.19 7.24 11.92
C ILE A 24 -3.73 7.05 11.49
N ILE A 25 -2.87 8.05 11.71
CA ILE A 25 -1.45 7.99 11.34
C ILE A 25 -0.77 6.83 12.07
N ARG A 26 -0.98 6.70 13.39
CA ARG A 26 -0.40 5.59 14.17
C ARG A 26 -0.85 4.23 13.67
N LYS A 27 -2.13 4.08 13.38
CA LYS A 27 -2.68 2.83 12.85
C LYS A 27 -2.12 2.51 11.47
N ALA A 28 -2.09 3.49 10.57
CA ALA A 28 -1.53 3.32 9.23
C ALA A 28 -0.05 2.93 9.28
N SER A 29 0.74 3.57 10.15
CA SER A 29 2.14 3.24 10.37
C SER A 29 2.34 1.83 10.90
N ALA A 30 1.55 1.40 11.89
CA ALA A 30 1.60 0.03 12.40
C ALA A 30 1.23 -1.00 11.32
N MET A 31 0.16 -0.73 10.54
CA MET A 31 -0.23 -1.59 9.44
C MET A 31 0.85 -1.67 8.35
N ALA A 32 1.45 -0.54 7.98
CA ALA A 32 2.53 -0.49 7.01
C ALA A 32 3.74 -1.31 7.48
N ALA A 33 4.15 -1.16 8.74
CA ALA A 33 5.26 -1.95 9.29
C ALA A 33 4.99 -3.47 9.20
N THR A 34 3.78 -3.92 9.59
CA THR A 34 3.42 -5.35 9.47
C THR A 34 3.35 -5.82 8.02
N PHE A 35 2.88 -4.97 7.12
CA PHE A 35 2.79 -5.28 5.69
C PHE A 35 4.17 -5.37 5.05
N GLU A 36 5.07 -4.44 5.37
CA GLU A 36 6.45 -4.42 4.89
C GLU A 36 7.22 -5.67 5.33
N GLU A 37 7.08 -6.08 6.59
CA GLU A 37 7.71 -7.31 7.10
C GLU A 37 7.21 -8.55 6.33
N GLN A 38 5.89 -8.68 6.16
CA GLN A 38 5.30 -9.80 5.40
C GLN A 38 5.71 -9.78 3.93
N ALA A 39 5.76 -8.60 3.31
CA ALA A 39 6.17 -8.45 1.91
C ALA A 39 7.63 -8.85 1.72
N LEU A 40 8.54 -8.42 2.61
CA LEU A 40 9.96 -8.79 2.56
C LEU A 40 10.16 -10.30 2.70
N ASP A 41 9.45 -10.92 3.64
CA ASP A 41 9.49 -12.37 3.84
C ASP A 41 9.01 -13.12 2.59
N GLN A 42 7.90 -12.68 2.01
CA GLN A 42 7.32 -13.31 0.83
C GLN A 42 8.25 -13.16 -0.39
N LEU A 43 8.74 -11.96 -0.66
CA LEU A 43 9.69 -11.70 -1.76
C LEU A 43 10.98 -12.52 -1.61
N THR A 44 11.48 -12.66 -0.38
CA THR A 44 12.66 -13.48 -0.10
C THR A 44 12.38 -14.97 -0.36
N LYS A 45 11.22 -15.48 0.06
CA LYS A 45 10.81 -16.86 -0.18
C LYS A 45 10.67 -17.13 -1.68
N ASP A 46 10.04 -16.23 -2.41
CA ASP A 46 9.81 -16.37 -3.85
C ASP A 46 11.11 -16.31 -4.64
N ALA A 47 12.01 -15.37 -4.32
CA ALA A 47 13.33 -15.30 -4.94
C ALA A 47 14.14 -16.58 -4.69
N ARG A 48 14.16 -17.09 -3.44
CA ARG A 48 14.83 -18.36 -3.11
C ARG A 48 14.22 -19.54 -3.86
N ARG A 49 12.89 -19.58 -3.99
CA ARG A 49 12.17 -20.63 -4.72
C ARG A 49 12.54 -20.61 -6.21
N ALA A 50 12.51 -19.44 -6.84
CA ALA A 50 12.86 -19.29 -8.26
C ALA A 50 14.30 -19.74 -8.54
N LEU A 51 15.25 -19.33 -7.69
CA LEU A 51 16.64 -19.75 -7.80
C LEU A 51 16.82 -21.27 -7.64
N ARG A 52 16.11 -21.89 -6.69
CA ARG A 52 16.11 -23.36 -6.52
C ARG A 52 15.53 -24.10 -7.71
N GLN A 53 14.60 -23.49 -8.44
CA GLN A 53 14.00 -24.03 -9.66
C GLN A 53 14.89 -23.83 -10.91
N GLY A 54 16.08 -23.24 -10.75
CA GLY A 54 17.02 -23.01 -11.84
C GLY A 54 16.74 -21.74 -12.66
N ALA A 55 15.92 -20.82 -12.14
CA ALA A 55 15.74 -19.52 -12.79
C ALA A 55 17.07 -18.75 -12.84
N ASP A 56 17.32 -18.06 -13.96
CA ASP A 56 18.47 -17.17 -14.12
C ASP A 56 18.39 -16.02 -13.08
N PRO A 57 19.40 -15.85 -12.21
CA PRO A 57 19.42 -14.78 -11.21
C PRO A 57 19.18 -13.38 -11.79
N ARG A 58 19.64 -13.10 -13.01
CA ARG A 58 19.43 -11.79 -13.65
C ARG A 58 17.96 -11.53 -13.98
N LYS A 59 17.21 -12.59 -14.32
CA LYS A 59 15.76 -12.49 -14.56
C LYS A 59 15.02 -12.24 -13.24
N VAL A 60 15.35 -12.99 -12.19
CA VAL A 60 14.74 -12.81 -10.86
C VAL A 60 14.98 -11.38 -10.34
N ILE A 61 16.20 -10.84 -10.48
CA ILE A 61 16.50 -9.44 -10.11
C ILE A 61 15.64 -8.45 -10.88
N ARG A 62 15.40 -8.70 -12.18
CA ARG A 62 14.57 -7.83 -13.01
C ARG A 62 13.10 -7.85 -12.60
N GLU A 63 12.59 -9.01 -12.21
CA GLU A 63 11.20 -9.18 -11.72
C GLU A 63 10.98 -8.53 -10.34
N MET A 64 12.03 -8.38 -9.54
CA MET A 64 11.97 -7.73 -8.22
C MET A 64 12.05 -6.19 -8.26
N ARG A 65 12.19 -5.59 -9.45
CA ARG A 65 12.17 -4.14 -9.61
C ARG A 65 10.73 -3.64 -9.75
N LEU A 66 10.42 -2.53 -9.10
CA LEU A 66 9.20 -1.74 -9.34
C LEU A 66 9.27 -1.04 -10.70
#